data_AF-A0A4V1J468-F1
#
_entry.id   AF-A0A4V1J468-F1
#
_cell.length_a   1.000
_cell.length_b   1.000
_cell.length_c   1.000
_cell.angle_alpha   90.00
_cell.angle_beta   90.00
_cell.angle_gamma   90.00
#
_symmetry.space_group_name_H-M   'P 1'
#
loop_
_entity.id
_entity.type
_entity.pdbx_description
1 polymer ?
#
loop_
_entity_poly.entity_id
_entity_poly.type
_entity_poly.pdbx_seq_one_letter_code
_entity_poly.pdbx_strand_id
1 'polypeptide(L)'
;MHGYSSHTFKLVDNHCKFHFFKWHLSTNQSVKNLAPQRAAQLEGENPDYATQDLFNAIADNNFPRWAAYIQVMEPEYTKKSRYDIFDITMVWSQKEYPLMEVGKFTLNRNPEN
;
A
#
# COMPACT_ATOMS: atom_id res chain seq x y z
N MET A 1 1.18 5.25 -7.14
CA MET A 1 1.02 3.78 -7.06
C MET A 1 0.30 3.41 -5.76
N HIS A 2 -0.56 2.39 -5.76
CA HIS A 2 -1.11 1.80 -4.53
C HIS A 2 -0.08 0.95 -3.79
N GLY A 3 -0.11 0.93 -2.46
CA GLY A 3 0.71 0.04 -1.64
C GLY A 3 -0.13 -1.07 -1.03
N TYR A 4 0.43 -2.28 -0.95
CA TYR A 4 -0.20 -3.44 -0.31
C TYR A 4 0.86 -4.14 0.52
N SER A 5 0.51 -4.58 1.74
CA SER A 5 1.47 -5.33 2.55
C SER A 5 1.68 -6.77 2.09
N SER A 6 0.75 -7.29 1.28
CA SER A 6 0.63 -8.70 0.84
C SER A 6 0.40 -9.69 1.98
N HIS A 7 1.27 -9.70 2.97
CA HIS A 7 1.19 -10.52 4.18
C HIS A 7 0.00 -10.17 5.05
N THR A 8 -0.46 -11.19 5.78
CA THR A 8 -1.43 -11.08 6.88
C THR A 8 -0.71 -10.87 8.20
N PHE A 9 -1.13 -9.85 8.94
CA PHE A 9 -0.60 -9.50 10.25
C PHE A 9 -1.61 -9.82 11.34
N LYS A 10 -1.16 -9.79 12.58
CA LYS A 10 -1.99 -9.95 13.78
C LYS A 10 -2.07 -8.62 14.51
N LEU A 11 -3.29 -8.12 14.72
CA LEU A 11 -3.60 -6.98 15.57
C LEU A 11 -4.08 -7.53 16.92
N VAL A 12 -3.45 -7.12 18.03
CA VAL A 12 -3.81 -7.58 19.38
C VAL A 12 -4.34 -6.40 20.18
N ASP A 13 -5.49 -6.59 20.82
CA ASP A 13 -6.12 -5.56 21.65
C ASP A 13 -5.64 -5.61 23.12
N ASN A 14 -6.14 -4.68 23.93
CA ASN A 14 -5.86 -4.59 25.36
C ASN A 14 -6.46 -5.75 26.21
N HIS A 15 -7.28 -6.61 25.61
CA HIS A 15 -7.85 -7.81 26.22
C HIS A 15 -7.14 -9.09 25.76
N CYS A 16 -5.98 -8.96 25.09
CA CYS A 16 -5.24 -10.06 24.49
C CYS A 16 -6.03 -10.86 23.43
N LYS A 17 -7.14 -10.31 22.92
CA LYS A 17 -7.82 -10.85 21.75
C LYS A 17 -7.11 -10.34 20.51
N PHE A 18 -7.29 -11.06 19.40
CA PHE A 18 -6.61 -10.70 18.17
C PHE A 18 -7.48 -10.85 16.95
N HIS A 19 -7.15 -10.04 15.95
CA HIS A 19 -7.72 -10.09 14.62
C HIS A 19 -6.58 -10.21 13.60
N PHE A 20 -6.89 -10.82 12.47
CA PHE A 20 -6.00 -10.78 11.31
C PHE A 20 -6.28 -9.54 10.49
N PHE A 21 -5.24 -8.93 9.93
CA PHE A 21 -5.42 -7.76 9.07
C PHE A 21 -4.36 -7.64 7.97
N LYS A 22 -4.71 -6.91 6.90
CA LYS A 22 -3.81 -6.52 5.81
C LYS A 22 -3.82 -5.00 5.60
N TRP A 23 -2.67 -4.42 5.28
CA TRP A 23 -2.53 -2.98 4.98
C TRP A 23 -2.75 -2.67 3.51
N HIS A 24 -3.43 -1.56 3.25
CA HIS A 24 -3.64 -0.99 1.93
C HIS A 24 -3.37 0.52 1.96
N LEU A 25 -2.53 1.01 1.05
CA LEU A 25 -2.28 2.43 0.85
C LEU A 25 -2.85 2.85 -0.51
N SER A 26 -3.96 3.58 -0.48
CA SER A 26 -4.58 4.10 -1.71
C SER A 26 -3.98 5.43 -2.11
N THR A 27 -3.37 5.52 -3.29
CA THR A 27 -2.73 6.75 -3.78
C THR A 27 -3.75 7.84 -4.07
N ASN A 28 -3.47 9.07 -3.63
CA ASN A 28 -4.29 10.24 -3.99
C ASN A 28 -3.85 10.89 -5.31
N GLN A 29 -2.79 10.39 -5.98
CA GLN A 29 -2.20 10.99 -7.18
C GLN A 29 -2.75 10.38 -8.48
N SER A 30 -3.80 9.56 -8.41
CA SER A 30 -4.20 8.58 -9.44
C SER A 30 -3.13 7.52 -9.73
N VAL A 31 -3.48 6.50 -10.50
CA VAL A 31 -2.52 5.48 -10.96
C VAL A 31 -2.12 5.81 -12.39
N LYS A 32 -0.83 6.09 -12.59
CA LYS A 32 -0.22 6.32 -13.90
C LYS A 32 0.96 5.37 -14.05
N ASN A 33 1.01 4.65 -15.16
CA ASN A 33 2.05 3.68 -15.46
C ASN A 33 2.78 4.07 -16.74
N LEU A 34 4.06 3.73 -16.83
CA LEU A 34 4.84 3.92 -18.05
C LEU A 34 4.52 2.83 -19.08
N ALA A 35 4.48 3.21 -20.36
CA ALA A 35 4.53 2.23 -21.43
C ALA A 35 5.92 1.55 -21.43
N PRO A 36 6.02 0.24 -21.73
CA PRO A 36 7.28 -0.49 -21.67
C PRO A 36 8.42 0.16 -22.46
N GLN A 37 8.13 0.70 -23.65
CA GLN A 37 9.12 1.37 -24.49
C GLN A 37 9.66 2.65 -23.83
N ARG A 38 8.79 3.44 -23.17
CA ARG A 38 9.22 4.65 -22.48
C ARG A 38 10.00 4.32 -21.20
N ALA A 39 9.61 3.26 -20.49
CA ALA A 39 10.36 2.78 -19.34
C ALA A 39 11.80 2.39 -19.74
N ALA A 40 11.96 1.60 -20.80
CA ALA A 40 13.27 1.20 -21.32
C ALA A 40 14.14 2.39 -21.77
N GLN A 41 13.53 3.43 -22.36
CA GLN A 41 14.25 4.66 -22.69
C GLN A 41 14.73 5.40 -21.43
N LEU A 42 13.84 5.57 -20.45
CA LEU A 42 14.16 6.24 -19.19
C LEU A 42 15.26 5.53 -18.42
N GLU A 43 15.31 4.19 -18.43
CA GLU A 43 16.38 3.43 -17.79
C GLU A 43 17.78 3.80 -18.32
N GLY A 44 17.90 4.17 -19.61
CA GLY A 44 19.16 4.63 -20.20
C GLY A 44 19.41 6.14 -20.06
N GLU A 45 18.37 6.96 -20.23
CA GLU A 45 18.48 8.43 -20.20
C GLU A 45 18.56 9.00 -18.78
N ASN A 46 17.82 8.42 -17.85
CA ASN A 46 17.67 8.86 -16.47
C ASN A 46 17.28 7.68 -15.55
N PRO A 47 18.24 6.86 -15.11
CA PRO A 47 17.97 5.73 -14.23
C PRO A 47 17.37 6.14 -12.87
N ASP A 48 17.54 7.41 -12.47
CA ASP A 48 17.03 7.98 -11.22
C ASP A 48 15.64 8.62 -11.36
N TYR A 49 14.96 8.44 -12.50
CA TYR A 49 13.70 9.12 -12.84
C TYR A 49 12.68 9.14 -11.69
N ALA A 50 12.42 7.99 -11.05
CA ALA A 50 11.43 7.89 -9.97
C ALA A 50 11.89 8.60 -8.68
N THR A 51 13.18 8.52 -8.36
CA THR A 51 13.78 9.20 -7.20
C THR A 51 13.75 10.71 -7.40
N GLN A 52 14.12 11.18 -8.60
CA GLN A 52 14.10 12.59 -8.97
C GLN A 52 12.66 13.15 -8.94
N ASP A 53 11.69 12.42 -9.49
CA ASP A 53 10.27 12.81 -9.46
C ASP A 53 9.78 13.01 -8.02
N LEU A 54 10.03 12.05 -7.13
CA LEU A 54 9.65 12.13 -5.72
C LEU A 54 10.33 13.31 -5.01
N PHE A 55 11.64 13.46 -5.20
CA PHE A 55 12.42 14.52 -4.56
C PHE A 55 11.90 15.90 -4.98
N ASN A 56 11.72 16.11 -6.29
CA ASN A 56 11.21 17.36 -6.85
C ASN A 56 9.77 17.63 -6.38
N ALA A 57 8.90 16.63 -6.38
CA ALA A 57 7.53 16.78 -5.89
C ALA A 57 7.49 17.27 -4.44
N ILE A 58 8.36 16.75 -3.58
CA ILE A 58 8.47 17.22 -2.19
C ILE A 58 9.06 18.64 -2.12
N ALA A 59 10.12 18.93 -2.87
CA ALA A 59 10.74 20.26 -2.92
C ALA A 59 9.76 21.35 -3.40
N ASP A 60 8.89 21.00 -4.35
CA ASP A 60 7.87 21.88 -4.92
C ASP A 60 6.58 21.95 -4.08
N ASN A 61 6.58 21.40 -2.85
CA ASN A 61 5.41 21.27 -1.97
C ASN A 61 4.23 20.47 -2.55
N ASN A 62 4.45 19.73 -3.64
CA ASN A 62 3.50 18.78 -4.23
C ASN A 62 3.58 17.43 -3.52
N PHE A 63 3.24 17.42 -2.24
CA PHE A 63 3.44 16.27 -1.36
C PHE A 63 2.63 15.04 -1.76
N PRO A 64 3.27 13.90 -2.08
CA PRO A 64 2.56 12.66 -2.33
C PRO A 64 1.94 12.13 -1.02
N ARG A 65 0.77 11.54 -1.19
CA ARG A 65 -0.22 11.22 -0.15
C ARG A 65 -0.96 9.94 -0.48
N TRP A 66 -1.22 9.16 0.56
CA TRP A 66 -2.03 7.96 0.49
C TRP A 66 -3.07 7.96 1.62
N ALA A 67 -4.28 7.55 1.30
CA ALA A 67 -5.25 7.14 2.31
C ALA A 67 -4.90 5.71 2.76
N ALA A 68 -4.77 5.51 4.07
CA ALA A 68 -4.38 4.24 4.68
C ALA A 68 -5.62 3.48 5.12
N TYR A 69 -5.71 2.23 4.68
CA TYR A 69 -6.81 1.32 4.98
C TYR A 69 -6.30 0.00 5.54
N ILE A 70 -7.19 -0.68 6.25
CA ILE A 70 -7.01 -2.08 6.63
C ILE A 70 -8.21 -2.92 6.20
N GLN A 71 -7.95 -4.18 5.86
CA GLN A 71 -8.98 -5.24 5.89
C GLN A 71 -8.80 -6.01 7.20
N VAL A 72 -9.89 -6.37 7.87
CA VAL A 72 -9.86 -7.08 9.16
C VAL A 72 -10.68 -8.37 9.06
N MET A 73 -10.17 -9.45 9.66
CA MET A 73 -10.82 -10.75 9.72
C MET A 73 -10.72 -11.32 11.14
N GLU A 74 -11.83 -11.80 11.70
CA GLU A 74 -11.80 -12.52 12.98
C GLU A 74 -11.20 -13.93 12.79
N PRO A 75 -10.45 -14.46 13.78
CA PRO A 75 -9.77 -15.75 13.65
C PRO A 75 -10.68 -16.92 13.28
N GLU A 76 -11.94 -16.88 13.70
CA GLU A 76 -12.96 -17.91 13.46
C GLU A 76 -13.34 -18.03 11.98
N TYR A 77 -13.24 -16.94 11.22
CA TYR A 77 -13.56 -16.91 9.78
C TYR A 77 -12.46 -17.51 8.91
N THR A 78 -11.23 -17.67 9.43
CA THR A 78 -10.11 -18.25 8.66
C THR A 78 -10.43 -19.64 8.11
N LYS A 79 -11.14 -20.46 8.89
CA LYS A 79 -11.57 -21.82 8.49
C LYS A 79 -12.63 -21.84 7.39
N LYS A 80 -13.34 -20.72 7.20
CA LYS A 80 -14.37 -20.55 6.17
C LYS A 80 -13.85 -19.82 4.94
N SER A 81 -12.62 -19.30 5.00
CA SER A 81 -11.99 -18.63 3.87
C SER A 81 -11.79 -19.62 2.73
N ARG A 82 -12.07 -19.15 1.51
CA ARG A 82 -11.83 -19.93 0.29
C ARG A 82 -10.35 -20.22 0.06
N TYR A 83 -9.48 -19.36 0.57
CA TYR A 83 -8.03 -19.42 0.39
C TYR A 83 -7.33 -19.40 1.75
N ASP A 84 -6.12 -19.95 1.79
CA ASP A 84 -5.22 -19.75 2.93
C ASP A 84 -4.95 -18.26 3.08
N ILE A 85 -5.28 -17.72 4.25
CA ILE A 85 -5.14 -16.30 4.55
C ILE A 85 -3.67 -15.86 4.63
N PHE A 86 -2.73 -16.80 4.76
CA PHE A 86 -1.29 -16.55 4.79
C PHE A 86 -0.62 -16.70 3.42
N ASP A 87 -1.35 -17.18 2.40
CA ASP A 87 -0.86 -17.24 1.03
C ASP A 87 -0.81 -15.82 0.42
N ILE A 88 0.40 -15.36 0.11
CA ILE A 88 0.66 -14.02 -0.43
C ILE A 88 0.34 -13.91 -1.93
N THR A 89 0.03 -15.01 -2.60
CA THR A 89 -0.45 -15.01 -3.98
C THR A 89 -1.96 -14.74 -4.07
N MET A 90 -2.65 -14.74 -2.92
CA MET A 90 -4.11 -14.56 -2.83
C MET A 90 -4.49 -13.20 -2.24
N VAL A 91 -5.55 -12.61 -2.81
CA VAL A 91 -6.12 -11.32 -2.36
C VAL A 91 -7.42 -11.57 -1.63
N TRP A 92 -7.61 -10.91 -0.49
CA TRP A 92 -8.88 -10.95 0.24
C TRP A 92 -9.91 -10.10 -0.50
N SER A 93 -11.09 -10.68 -0.74
CA SER A 93 -12.18 -9.98 -1.42
C SER A 93 -12.55 -8.70 -0.66
N GLN A 94 -12.45 -7.54 -1.31
CA GLN A 94 -12.90 -6.26 -0.74
C GLN A 94 -14.42 -6.18 -0.58
N LYS A 95 -15.18 -7.11 -1.17
CA LYS A 95 -16.63 -7.22 -0.94
C LYS A 95 -16.94 -7.94 0.37
N GLU A 96 -16.16 -8.96 0.71
CA GLU A 96 -16.34 -9.77 1.92
C GLU A 96 -15.69 -9.10 3.13
N TYR A 97 -14.51 -8.53 2.93
CA TYR A 97 -13.72 -7.82 3.92
C TYR A 97 -13.48 -6.39 3.43
N PRO A 98 -14.41 -5.46 3.65
CA PRO A 98 -14.31 -4.10 3.14
C PRO A 98 -13.12 -3.34 3.72
N LEU A 99 -12.62 -2.36 2.94
CA LEU A 99 -11.54 -1.48 3.38
C LEU A 99 -12.05 -0.51 4.45
N MET A 100 -11.36 -0.47 5.58
CA MET A 100 -11.62 0.46 6.67
C MET A 100 -10.53 1.54 6.68
N GLU A 101 -10.91 2.81 6.52
CA GLU A 101 -9.94 3.91 6.57
C GLU A 101 -9.44 4.10 8.00
N VAL A 102 -8.12 4.14 8.17
CA VAL A 102 -7.46 4.29 9.48
C VAL A 102 -6.53 5.49 9.55
N GLY A 103 -6.31 6.19 8.43
CA GLY A 103 -5.57 7.44 8.44
C GLY A 103 -5.04 7.85 7.07
N LYS A 104 -4.06 8.75 7.11
CA LYS A 104 -3.43 9.32 5.93
C LYS A 104 -1.92 9.35 6.08
N PHE A 105 -1.21 8.91 5.06
CA PHE A 105 0.24 8.96 4.98
C PHE A 105 0.66 10.05 3.99
N THR A 106 1.55 10.96 4.39
CA THR A 106 2.03 12.07 3.56
C THR A 106 3.55 12.13 3.64
N LEU A 107 4.23 12.15 2.50
CA LEU A 107 5.67 12.45 2.43
C LEU A 107 5.83 13.94 2.17
N ASN A 108 6.43 14.66 3.12
CA ASN A 108 6.52 16.12 3.09
C ASN A 108 7.93 16.68 3.36
N ARG A 109 8.95 15.82 3.42
CA ARG A 109 10.33 16.23 3.66
C ARG A 109 11.30 15.26 2.99
N ASN A 110 12.26 15.80 2.27
CA ASN A 110 13.36 15.04 1.69
C ASN A 110 14.44 14.77 2.76
N PRO A 111 15.20 13.68 2.64
CA PRO A 111 16.38 13.46 3.47
C PRO A 111 17.42 14.57 3.25
N GLU A 112 18.24 14.83 4.26
CA GLU A 112 19.36 15.78 4.17
C GLU A 112 20.69 15.11 3.77
N ASN A 113 20.81 13.80 4.00
CA ASN A 113 21.96 12.96 3.66
C ASN A 113 21.52 11.50 3.50
#